data_AF-A0A3G5APG1-F1
#
_entry.id   AF-A0A3G5APG1-F1
#
_cell.length_a   1.000
_cell.length_b   1.000
_cell.length_c   1.000
_cell.angle_alpha   90.00
_cell.angle_beta   90.00
_cell.angle_gamma   90.00
#
_symmetry.space_group_name_H-M   'P 1'
#
loop_
_entity.id
_entity.type
_entity.pdbx_description
1 polymer ?
#
loop_
_entity_poly.entity_id
_entity_poly.type
_entity_poly.pdbx_seq_one_letter_code
_entity_poly.pdbx_strand_id
1 'polypeptide(L)'
;MDKVKLLDEALANTKYWCGDNITLADLSVMTSITTAKGADLDLSAFKNVGRWLKELETNYASWWKELVTDPVEGFRGFLRAKHAPR
;
A
#
# COMPACT_ATOMS: atom_id res chain seq x y z
N MET A 1 -9.79 10.75 -2.16
CA MET A 1 -9.29 9.95 -3.29
C MET A 1 -8.20 10.67 -4.08
N ASP A 2 -8.22 12.00 -4.14
CA ASP A 2 -7.28 12.84 -4.91
C ASP A 2 -5.79 12.56 -4.65
N LYS A 3 -5.40 12.26 -3.40
CA LYS A 3 -3.99 11.97 -3.07
C LYS A 3 -3.48 10.67 -3.68
N VAL A 4 -4.31 9.62 -3.72
CA VAL A 4 -3.92 8.34 -4.34
C VAL A 4 -3.87 8.49 -5.85
N LYS A 5 -4.76 9.30 -6.43
CA LYS A 5 -4.72 9.65 -7.85
C LYS A 5 -3.41 10.34 -8.23
N LEU A 6 -2.95 11.33 -7.46
CA LEU A 6 -1.66 11.99 -7.70
C LEU A 6 -0.49 11.01 -7.65
N LEU A 7 -0.52 10.09 -6.69
CA LEU A 7 0.47 9.03 -6.61
C LEU A 7 0.41 8.11 -7.85
N ASP A 8 -0.78 7.65 -8.26
CA ASP A 8 -0.93 6.79 -9.44
C ASP A 8 -0.43 7.47 -10.72
N GLU A 9 -0.72 8.77 -10.89
CA GLU A 9 -0.22 9.59 -11.99
C GLU A 9 1.30 9.77 -11.95
N ALA A 10 1.90 9.96 -10.78
CA ALA A 10 3.35 10.03 -10.63
C ALA A 10 4.01 8.70 -11.04
N LEU A 11 3.49 7.57 -10.55
CA LEU A 11 3.95 6.22 -10.88
C LEU A 11 3.65 5.80 -12.33
N ALA A 12 2.85 6.55 -13.09
CA ALA A 12 2.72 6.30 -14.52
C ALA A 12 4.01 6.65 -15.28
N ASN A 13 4.82 7.57 -14.74
CA ASN A 13 6.01 8.10 -15.40
C ASN A 13 7.32 7.48 -14.90
N THR A 14 7.31 6.85 -13.71
CA THR A 14 8.50 6.26 -13.09
C THR A 14 8.20 4.85 -12.57
N LYS A 15 9.24 4.00 -12.48
CA LYS A 15 9.09 2.64 -11.95
C LYS A 15 8.72 2.65 -10.46
N TYR A 16 9.42 3.47 -9.70
CA TYR A 16 9.27 3.71 -8.25
C TYR A 16 9.11 5.21 -7.97
N TRP A 17 8.88 5.58 -6.71
CA TRP A 17 8.52 6.95 -6.32
C TRP A 17 9.55 8.00 -6.71
N CYS A 18 10.85 7.66 -6.63
CA CYS A 18 11.96 8.57 -6.93
C CYS A 18 12.77 8.15 -8.17
N GLY A 19 12.13 7.46 -9.14
CA GLY A 19 12.78 7.02 -10.38
C GLY A 19 12.87 5.49 -10.48
N ASP A 20 14.03 4.98 -10.89
CA ASP A 20 14.19 3.56 -11.25
C ASP A 20 14.67 2.66 -10.11
N ASN A 21 15.04 3.26 -8.97
CA ASN A 21 15.48 2.54 -7.78
C ASN A 21 14.47 2.71 -6.64
N ILE A 22 14.30 1.65 -5.85
CA ILE A 22 13.51 1.73 -4.62
C ILE A 22 14.25 2.60 -3.62
N THR A 23 13.53 3.54 -3.00
CA THR A 23 14.06 4.44 -1.98
C THR A 23 13.25 4.35 -0.69
N LEU A 24 13.70 5.07 0.35
CA LEU A 24 12.91 5.23 1.57
C LEU A 24 11.53 5.86 1.30
N ALA A 25 11.39 6.69 0.26
CA ALA A 25 10.12 7.29 -0.11
C ALA A 25 9.08 6.21 -0.48
N ASP A 26 9.49 5.18 -1.20
CA ASP A 26 8.63 4.05 -1.55
C ASP A 26 8.13 3.33 -0.30
N LEU A 27 9.03 3.00 0.62
CA LEU A 27 8.68 2.28 1.86
C LEU A 27 7.74 3.11 2.75
N SER A 28 8.01 4.41 2.87
CA SER A 28 7.19 5.32 3.67
C SER A 28 5.79 5.49 3.10
N VAL A 29 5.64 5.61 1.79
CA VAL A 29 4.30 5.70 1.17
C VAL A 29 3.60 4.35 1.16
N MET A 30 4.34 3.26 0.95
CA MET A 30 3.80 1.90 0.89
C MET A 30 3.07 1.54 2.19
N THR A 31 3.66 1.86 3.34
CA THR A 31 3.01 1.65 4.65
C THR A 31 1.70 2.41 4.79
N SER A 32 1.63 3.65 4.29
CA SER A 32 0.39 4.44 4.29
C SER A 32 -0.68 3.82 3.40
N ILE A 33 -0.30 3.34 2.21
CA ILE A 33 -1.20 2.73 1.24
C ILE A 33 -1.72 1.38 1.73
N THR A 34 -0.86 0.52 2.28
CA THR A 34 -1.26 -0.80 2.79
C THR A 34 -2.13 -0.68 4.05
N THR A 35 -1.85 0.30 4.92
CA THR A 35 -2.72 0.63 6.06
C THR A 35 -4.10 1.08 5.60
N ALA A 36 -4.18 1.94 4.57
CA ALA A 36 -5.44 2.36 3.98
C ALA A 36 -6.23 1.19 3.38
N LYS A 37 -5.55 0.21 2.75
CA LYS A 37 -6.18 -1.06 2.31
C LYS A 37 -6.72 -1.90 3.48
N GLY A 38 -6.03 -1.88 4.61
CA GLY A 38 -6.51 -2.50 5.86
C GLY A 38 -7.79 -1.85 6.39
N ALA A 39 -7.95 -0.55 6.15
CA ALA A 39 -9.17 0.22 6.42
C ALA A 39 -10.22 0.14 5.29
N ASP A 40 -10.13 -0.88 4.43
CA ASP A 40 -11.07 -1.16 3.33
C ASP A 40 -11.19 -0.02 2.29
N LEU A 41 -10.16 0.82 2.13
CA LEU A 41 -10.07 1.76 1.00
C LEU A 41 -9.91 0.99 -0.32
N ASP A 42 -10.84 1.17 -1.25
CA ASP A 42 -10.75 0.58 -2.59
C ASP A 42 -9.69 1.29 -3.44
N LEU A 43 -8.70 0.52 -3.89
CA LEU A 43 -7.61 0.98 -4.75
C LEU A 43 -7.63 0.33 -6.14
N SER A 44 -8.69 -0.42 -6.47
CA SER A 44 -8.80 -1.19 -7.71
C SER A 44 -8.68 -0.34 -8.99
N ALA A 45 -9.07 0.94 -8.91
CA ALA A 45 -8.96 1.90 -10.01
C ALA A 45 -7.52 2.37 -10.29
N PHE A 46 -6.59 2.23 -9.34
CA PHE A 46 -5.23 2.78 -9.41
C PHE A 46 -4.21 1.71 -9.82
N LYS A 47 -4.10 1.51 -11.14
CA LYS A 47 -3.32 0.41 -11.72
C LYS A 47 -1.81 0.56 -11.49
N ASN A 48 -1.28 1.78 -11.49
CA ASN A 48 0.15 2.03 -11.28
C ASN A 48 0.53 1.81 -9.82
N VAL A 49 -0.35 2.20 -8.89
CA VAL A 49 -0.23 1.84 -7.47
C VAL A 49 -0.25 0.33 -7.27
N GLY A 50 -1.18 -0.37 -7.93
CA GLY A 50 -1.25 -1.83 -7.88
C GLY A 50 0.03 -2.51 -8.38
N ARG A 51 0.57 -2.07 -9.53
CA ARG A 51 1.85 -2.53 -10.07
C ARG A 51 2.99 -2.30 -9.09
N TRP A 52 3.12 -1.08 -8.59
CA TRP A 52 4.20 -0.68 -7.67
C TRP A 52 4.17 -1.45 -6.35
N LEU A 53 2.99 -1.67 -5.75
CA LEU A 53 2.87 -2.50 -4.55
C LEU A 53 3.33 -3.94 -4.80
N LYS A 54 2.98 -4.53 -5.95
CA LYS A 54 3.39 -5.89 -6.30
C LYS A 54 4.91 -6.01 -6.51
N GLU A 55 5.52 -5.00 -7.11
CA GLU A 55 6.98 -4.92 -7.26
C GLU A 55 7.66 -4.84 -5.89
N LEU A 56 7.18 -3.98 -4.97
CA LEU A 56 7.72 -3.90 -3.62
C LEU A 56 7.55 -5.21 -2.85
N GLU A 57 6.38 -5.85 -2.95
CA GLU A 57 6.13 -7.17 -2.36
C GLU A 57 7.12 -8.22 -2.86
N THR A 58 7.40 -8.21 -4.16
CA THR A 58 8.35 -9.15 -4.78
C THR A 58 9.79 -8.89 -4.30
N ASN A 59 10.22 -7.62 -4.26
CA ASN A 59 11.56 -7.25 -3.82
C ASN A 59 11.80 -7.52 -2.33
N TYR A 60 10.75 -7.51 -1.53
CA TYR A 60 10.80 -7.66 -0.08
C TYR A 60 10.09 -8.91 0.44
N ALA A 61 9.96 -9.92 -0.42
CA ALA A 61 9.18 -11.13 -0.14
C ALA A 61 9.61 -11.86 1.13
N SER A 62 10.89 -11.78 1.51
CA SER A 62 11.42 -12.45 2.71
C SER A 62 10.79 -11.98 4.01
N TRP A 63 10.34 -10.72 4.08
CA TRP A 63 9.76 -10.12 5.29
C TRP A 63 8.41 -9.44 5.07
N TRP A 64 7.89 -9.42 3.83
CA TRP A 64 6.62 -8.77 3.48
C TRP A 64 5.45 -9.27 4.32
N LYS A 65 5.39 -10.58 4.55
CA LYS A 65 4.31 -11.16 5.35
C LYS A 65 4.31 -10.62 6.77
N GLU A 66 5.45 -10.73 7.46
CA GLU A 66 5.61 -10.36 8.87
C GLU A 66 5.44 -8.86 9.10
N LEU A 67 5.99 -8.02 8.22
CA LEU A 67 6.04 -6.58 8.44
C LEU A 67 4.93 -5.78 7.75
N VAL A 68 4.20 -6.39 6.81
CA VAL A 68 3.14 -5.71 6.03
C VAL A 68 1.82 -6.47 6.09
N THR A 69 1.79 -7.73 5.69
CA THR A 69 0.52 -8.46 5.55
C THR A 69 -0.14 -8.73 6.91
N ASP A 70 0.59 -9.36 7.84
CA ASP A 70 0.05 -9.74 9.16
C ASP A 70 -0.38 -8.50 9.97
N PRO A 71 0.39 -7.39 10.02
CA PRO A 71 -0.03 -6.17 10.70
C PRO A 71 -1.26 -5.50 10.06
N VAL A 72 -1.36 -5.49 8.72
CA VAL A 72 -2.51 -4.90 8.01
C VAL A 72 -3.79 -5.69 8.26
N GLU A 73 -3.71 -7.02 8.27
CA GLU A 73 -4.86 -7.87 8.63
C GLU A 73 -5.25 -7.71 10.10
N GLY A 74 -4.27 -7.61 11.01
CA GLY A 74 -4.52 -7.28 12.41
C GLY A 74 -5.22 -5.93 12.58
N PHE A 75 -4.77 -4.91 11.85
CA PHE A 75 -5.39 -3.59 11.84
C PHE A 75 -6.82 -3.62 11.28
N ARG A 76 -7.06 -4.36 10.19
CA ARG A 76 -8.41 -4.59 9.66
C ARG A 76 -9.32 -5.24 10.70
N GLY A 77 -8.83 -6.27 11.39
CA GLY A 77 -9.55 -6.94 12.48
C GLY A 77 -9.92 -5.97 13.61
N PHE A 78 -8.97 -5.14 14.03
CA PHE A 78 -9.19 -4.10 15.04
C PHE A 78 -10.29 -3.10 14.63
N LEU A 79 -10.24 -2.60 13.40
CA LEU A 79 -11.25 -1.66 12.90
C LEU A 79 -12.64 -2.30 12.87
N ARG A 80 -12.76 -3.54 12.40
CA ARG A 80 -14.04 -4.26 12.35
C ARG A 80 -14.61 -4.51 13.74
N ALA A 81 -13.78 -4.92 14.69
CA ALA A 81 -14.22 -5.12 16.08
C ALA A 81 -14.74 -3.81 16.70
N LYS A 82 -14.14 -2.66 16.37
CA LYS A 82 -14.56 -1.35 16.88
C LYS A 82 -15.86 -0.82 16.23
N HIS A 83 -16.19 -1.26 15.02
CA HIS A 83 -17.39 -0.83 14.27
C HIS A 83 -18.51 -1.88 14.26
N ALA A 84 -18.34 -3.02 14.94
CA ALA A 84 -19.39 -4.02 15.07
C ALA A 84 -20.59 -3.42 15.86
N PRO A 85 -21.84 -3.57 15.37
CA PRO A 85 -23.01 -3.16 16.14
C PRO A 85 -23.05 -3.94 17.46
N ARG A 86 -23.22 -3.21 18.57
CA ARG A 86 -23.40 -3.81 19.90
C ARG A 86 -24.69 -4.62 19.98
#